data_AF-A0A2E5DB11-F1
#
_entry.id   AF-A0A2E5DB11-F1
#
_cell.length_a   1.000
_cell.length_b   1.000
_cell.length_c   1.000
_cell.angle_alpha   90.00
_cell.angle_beta   90.00
_cell.angle_gamma   90.00
#
_symmetry.space_group_name_H-M   'P 1'
#
loop_
_entity.id
_entity.type
_entity.pdbx_description
1 polymer ?
#
loop_
_entity_poly.entity_id
_entity_poly.type
_entity_poly.pdbx_seq_one_letter_code
_entity_poly.pdbx_strand_id
1 'polypeptide(L)'
;MPRVSRQWIVRTVASMAALVAAFLVTPADNPIDFAGTDALTEEPTFLSVDEAYQMEASLSDDGYVEVGWTMPPGYYLYRHRFAFSLESGGTLGQPDIPLGIEKVDDYFGEVEVYYDAVDVRIPIVEQTGPLRIGITYQGCADYGLCYPPETRWRTLVPEGYTLGELAESGFVASDVSMWVVVVSALLAGLLLNLMPCVFPVLAIKAVSALGVARSGQGLAHAFGYASGVVFTFLVLGALLATLRTAGEAVGWGFQMQEPGFVSAMTILFFAIGLNLLGVLELPGFGIAMSKPSAFLTGMIAVVVATPCTVPFMASAMGYGLSSGTGALLVVMVVLGIGMALPYVLITGFPAIAGRLPKPGSWMVTFKQAMSFPMFLTAVWLAWVLARQTGADAVLVVLAGSVGLGLLSWLGGNNAAWISRVWSAGLALVIAIVWGVTSVSEGTMRTETTANHFDAAAFETARASGRPVFLNVTASWCVTCLANERSTLATERVQNYFTNNGIVYIKADWTRRDLSVSSLLTTFNRSGVPLYVFFPSRSRPIILPQLLTPGLLLGEIDNYVASKSR
;
A
#
# COMPACT_ATOMS: atom_id res chain seq x y z
N MET A 1 -13.16 9.47 -46.92
CA MET A 1 -12.43 8.73 -45.86
C MET A 1 -10.99 8.55 -46.32
N PRO A 2 -9.98 9.24 -45.75
CA PRO A 2 -8.60 8.97 -46.12
C PRO A 2 -8.13 7.72 -45.37
N ARG A 3 -7.53 6.77 -46.10
CA ARG A 3 -6.95 5.54 -45.52
C ARG A 3 -5.73 5.94 -44.69
N VAL A 4 -5.79 5.73 -43.39
CA VAL A 4 -4.63 5.85 -42.49
C VAL A 4 -3.59 4.83 -42.97
N SER A 5 -2.48 5.31 -43.50
CA SER A 5 -1.46 4.45 -44.10
C SER A 5 -0.67 3.72 -43.00
N ARG A 6 -0.20 2.51 -43.31
CA ARG A 6 0.66 1.68 -42.44
C ARG A 6 1.90 2.46 -41.94
N GLN A 7 2.34 3.48 -42.68
CA GLN A 7 3.42 4.38 -42.31
C GLN A 7 3.07 5.32 -41.16
N TRP A 8 1.80 5.69 -40.97
CA TRP A 8 1.38 6.51 -39.83
C TRP A 8 1.48 5.71 -38.52
N ILE A 9 0.99 4.47 -38.49
CA ILE A 9 1.07 3.59 -37.32
C ILE A 9 2.53 3.28 -36.95
N VAL A 10 3.38 2.98 -37.94
CA VAL A 10 4.81 2.75 -37.70
C VAL A 10 5.51 4.02 -37.20
N ARG A 11 5.15 5.20 -37.70
CA ARG A 11 5.67 6.48 -37.20
C ARG A 11 5.18 6.79 -35.79
N THR A 12 3.92 6.54 -35.45
CA THR A 12 3.39 6.81 -34.09
C THR A 12 4.01 5.85 -33.07
N VAL A 13 4.21 4.58 -33.42
CA VAL A 13 4.88 3.60 -32.54
C VAL A 13 6.37 3.90 -32.42
N ALA A 14 7.06 4.28 -33.51
CA ALA A 14 8.46 4.70 -33.46
C ALA A 14 8.67 6.03 -32.71
N SER A 15 7.75 6.98 -32.83
CA SER A 15 7.79 8.24 -32.08
C SER A 15 7.49 8.04 -30.59
N MET A 16 6.59 7.12 -30.23
CA MET A 16 6.36 6.73 -28.83
C MET A 16 7.55 5.95 -28.26
N ALA A 17 8.15 5.04 -29.02
CA ALA A 17 9.37 4.34 -28.61
C ALA A 17 10.56 5.30 -28.47
N ALA A 18 10.66 6.32 -29.33
CA ALA A 18 11.67 7.38 -29.22
C ALA A 18 11.41 8.34 -28.04
N LEU A 19 10.15 8.59 -27.68
CA LEU A 19 9.80 9.38 -26.48
C LEU A 19 10.06 8.61 -25.18
N VAL A 20 9.81 7.30 -25.17
CA VAL A 20 10.13 6.41 -24.05
C VAL A 20 11.65 6.20 -23.93
N ALA A 21 12.37 6.06 -25.04
CA ALA A 21 13.83 6.01 -25.05
C ALA A 21 14.47 7.37 -24.69
N ALA A 22 13.87 8.49 -25.08
CA ALA A 22 14.32 9.82 -24.66
C ALA A 22 14.11 10.06 -23.16
N PHE A 23 13.04 9.51 -22.56
CA PHE A 23 12.83 9.52 -21.11
C PHE A 23 13.75 8.55 -20.34
N LEU A 24 14.29 7.52 -21.01
CA LEU A 24 15.21 6.54 -20.41
C LEU A 24 16.69 6.90 -20.59
N VAL A 25 17.02 7.93 -21.39
CA VAL A 25 18.40 8.31 -21.75
C VAL A 25 18.69 9.80 -21.50
N THR A 26 17.88 10.52 -20.74
CA THR A 26 18.36 11.78 -20.15
C THR A 26 19.27 11.46 -18.96
N PRO A 27 20.59 11.73 -19.02
CA PRO A 27 21.37 11.84 -17.80
C PRO A 27 20.79 13.00 -17.00
N ALA A 28 20.56 12.75 -15.71
CA ALA A 28 20.17 13.76 -14.76
C ALA A 28 21.39 14.65 -14.44
N ASP A 29 21.78 15.52 -15.36
CA ASP A 29 22.80 16.56 -15.12
C ASP A 29 22.17 17.94 -15.29
N ASN A 30 21.68 18.47 -14.17
CA ASN A 30 22.01 19.81 -13.63
C ASN A 30 20.91 20.27 -12.66
N PRO A 31 21.15 20.25 -11.35
CA PRO A 31 20.32 21.00 -10.41
C PRO A 31 20.57 22.50 -10.59
N ILE A 32 19.55 23.28 -10.23
CA ILE A 32 19.58 24.73 -10.19
C ILE A 32 20.64 25.18 -9.15
N ASP A 33 21.68 25.85 -9.64
CA ASP A 33 22.78 26.45 -8.87
C ASP A 33 22.27 27.62 -8.02
N PHE A 34 22.14 27.38 -6.72
CA PHE A 34 22.14 28.42 -5.70
C PHE A 34 23.55 28.52 -5.12
N ALA A 35 24.35 29.41 -5.69
CA ALA A 35 25.48 30.06 -5.06
C ALA A 35 26.51 29.13 -4.36
N GLY A 36 27.49 28.68 -5.15
CA GLY A 36 28.91 28.74 -4.81
C GLY A 36 29.34 28.12 -3.47
N THR A 37 29.61 26.81 -3.48
CA THR A 37 30.52 26.12 -2.53
C THR A 37 31.17 24.89 -3.17
N ASP A 38 31.67 25.00 -4.41
CA ASP A 38 32.58 24.00 -5.00
C ASP A 38 34.03 24.25 -4.57
N ALA A 39 34.27 24.10 -3.28
CA ALA A 39 35.57 23.84 -2.69
C ALA A 39 35.33 23.46 -1.23
N LEU A 40 35.82 22.27 -0.83
CA LEU A 40 35.69 21.61 0.48
C LEU A 40 34.52 20.62 0.58
N THR A 41 34.67 19.41 0.02
CA THR A 41 34.75 18.13 0.78
C THR A 41 34.68 16.93 -0.18
N GLU A 42 35.79 16.23 -0.41
CA GLU A 42 35.75 14.81 -0.78
C GLU A 42 35.29 14.03 0.47
N GLU A 43 33.99 13.85 0.67
CA GLU A 43 33.50 12.92 1.69
C GLU A 43 33.53 11.48 1.12
N PRO A 44 34.06 10.50 1.87
CA PRO A 44 34.00 9.11 1.46
C PRO A 44 32.54 8.66 1.38
N THR A 45 32.14 8.10 0.24
CA THR A 45 30.83 7.45 0.08
C THR A 45 30.75 6.22 0.97
N PHE A 46 30.00 6.32 2.07
CA PHE A 46 29.77 5.21 2.99
C PHE A 46 28.85 4.14 2.40
N LEU A 47 29.15 2.87 2.69
CA LEU A 47 28.32 1.73 2.28
C LEU A 47 27.03 1.68 3.10
N SER A 48 25.98 1.06 2.56
CA SER A 48 24.80 0.72 3.37
C SER A 48 25.14 -0.38 4.39
N VAL A 49 24.35 -0.52 5.47
CA VAL A 49 24.61 -1.51 6.53
C VAL A 49 24.74 -2.94 5.97
N ASP A 50 23.88 -3.32 5.01
CA ASP A 50 23.86 -4.67 4.44
C ASP A 50 25.05 -4.92 3.50
N GLU A 51 25.62 -3.87 2.90
CA GLU A 51 26.84 -3.97 2.08
C GLU A 51 28.11 -3.99 2.94
N ALA A 52 28.10 -3.24 4.04
CA ALA A 52 29.21 -3.14 4.99
C ALA A 52 29.34 -4.39 5.87
N TYR A 53 28.23 -5.01 6.26
CA TYR A 53 28.22 -6.17 7.16
C TYR A 53 27.40 -7.31 6.54
N GLN A 54 28.07 -8.11 5.71
CA GLN A 54 27.45 -9.25 5.04
C GLN A 54 27.34 -10.41 6.04
N MET A 55 26.16 -10.54 6.64
CA MET A 55 25.86 -11.55 7.67
C MET A 55 25.15 -12.77 7.09
N GLU A 56 25.74 -13.93 7.34
CA GLU A 56 25.19 -15.24 7.02
C GLU A 56 25.03 -16.06 8.30
N ALA A 57 23.99 -16.91 8.34
CA ALA A 57 23.76 -17.82 9.46
C ALA A 57 23.35 -19.18 8.91
N SER A 58 23.97 -20.24 9.43
CA SER A 58 23.73 -21.62 9.01
C SER A 58 23.68 -22.57 10.21
N LEU A 59 23.06 -23.73 9.99
CA LEU A 59 23.09 -24.85 10.93
C LEU A 59 24.29 -25.72 10.58
N SER A 60 25.14 -25.98 11.56
CA SER A 60 26.23 -26.95 11.45
C SER A 60 25.77 -28.33 11.93
N ASP A 61 26.27 -29.38 11.27
CA ASP A 61 25.96 -30.79 11.58
C ASP A 61 26.30 -31.18 13.03
N ASP A 62 27.21 -30.45 13.66
CA ASP A 62 27.67 -30.66 15.02
C ASP A 62 26.74 -30.06 16.11
N GLY A 63 25.56 -29.54 15.72
CA GLY A 63 24.57 -28.99 16.67
C GLY A 63 24.84 -27.54 17.08
N TYR A 64 25.50 -26.78 16.21
CA TYR A 64 25.78 -25.35 16.40
C TYR A 64 25.06 -24.51 15.35
N VAL A 65 24.64 -23.32 15.74
CA VAL A 65 24.36 -22.24 14.78
C VAL A 65 25.67 -21.50 14.54
N GLU A 66 26.13 -21.48 13.30
CA GLU A 66 27.28 -20.68 12.88
C GLU A 66 26.78 -19.38 12.27
N VAL A 67 27.25 -18.25 12.81
CA VAL A 67 26.94 -16.91 12.30
C VAL A 67 28.24 -16.25 11.88
N GLY A 68 28.36 -15.96 10.58
CA GLY A 68 29.53 -15.35 9.97
C GLY A 68 29.23 -13.94 9.49
N TRP A 69 30.17 -13.03 9.68
CA TRP A 69 30.15 -11.70 9.08
C TRP A 69 31.38 -11.51 8.22
N THR A 70 31.20 -10.93 7.02
CA THR A 70 32.30 -10.45 6.18
C THR A 70 32.17 -8.94 6.00
N MET A 71 33.29 -8.22 6.13
CA MET A 71 33.36 -6.76 6.11
C MET A 71 34.44 -6.29 5.12
N PRO A 72 34.19 -5.23 4.35
CA PRO A 72 35.21 -4.60 3.52
C PRO A 72 36.22 -3.81 4.37
N PRO A 73 37.42 -3.50 3.83
CA PRO A 73 38.44 -2.75 4.56
C PRO A 73 37.93 -1.43 5.12
N GLY A 74 38.27 -1.14 6.39
CA GLY A 74 37.86 0.09 7.08
C GLY A 74 36.51 0.02 7.80
N TYR A 75 35.86 -1.15 7.84
CA TYR A 75 34.64 -1.41 8.61
C TYR A 75 34.90 -2.45 9.69
N TYR A 76 34.30 -2.26 10.87
CA TYR A 76 34.49 -3.14 12.02
C TYR A 76 33.23 -3.34 12.85
N LEU A 77 33.13 -4.49 13.51
CA LEU A 77 32.04 -4.84 14.44
C LEU A 77 32.51 -4.83 15.90
N TYR A 78 31.63 -4.39 16.82
CA TYR A 78 31.91 -4.43 18.25
C TYR A 78 31.56 -5.78 18.87
N ARG A 79 32.52 -6.39 19.56
CA ARG A 79 32.31 -7.65 20.28
C ARG A 79 31.21 -7.57 21.32
N HIS A 80 31.20 -6.50 22.12
CA HIS A 80 30.23 -6.31 23.21
C HIS A 80 28.80 -6.02 22.71
N ARG A 81 28.58 -5.85 21.41
CA ARG A 81 27.27 -5.56 20.80
C ARG A 81 26.65 -6.75 20.09
N PHE A 82 27.31 -7.91 20.10
CA PHE A 82 26.67 -9.14 19.69
C PHE A 82 25.65 -9.59 20.71
N ALA A 83 24.39 -9.71 20.29
CA ALA A 83 23.34 -10.31 21.07
C ALA A 83 22.56 -11.30 20.23
N PHE A 84 22.35 -12.50 20.77
CA PHE A 84 21.64 -13.58 20.11
C PHE A 84 20.38 -13.90 20.91
N SER A 85 19.26 -13.95 20.21
CA SER A 85 17.95 -14.24 20.81
C SER A 85 17.23 -15.28 19.97
N LEU A 86 16.49 -16.17 20.61
CA LEU A 86 15.69 -17.17 19.93
C LEU A 86 14.20 -16.83 20.10
N GLU A 87 13.46 -16.78 19.00
CA GLU A 87 12.01 -16.55 19.01
C GLU A 87 11.23 -17.87 19.10
N SER A 88 11.75 -18.93 18.50
CA SER A 88 11.10 -20.25 18.47
C SER A 88 12.07 -21.37 18.02
N GLY A 89 11.67 -22.62 18.23
CA GLY A 89 12.36 -23.80 17.70
C GLY A 89 13.32 -24.49 18.65
N GLY A 90 13.48 -24.02 19.90
CA GLY A 90 14.40 -24.65 20.85
C GLY A 90 14.88 -23.75 21.99
N THR A 91 16.08 -24.04 22.49
CA THR A 91 16.88 -23.20 23.39
C THR A 91 18.33 -23.12 22.92
N LEU A 92 18.91 -21.91 22.98
CA LEU A 92 20.33 -21.68 22.65
C LEU A 92 21.15 -21.63 23.94
N GLY A 93 22.39 -22.12 23.88
CA GLY A 93 23.37 -22.01 24.96
C GLY A 93 24.17 -20.71 24.87
N GLN A 94 25.25 -20.62 25.65
CA GLN A 94 26.11 -19.44 25.60
C GLN A 94 26.90 -19.38 24.28
N PRO A 95 26.85 -18.25 23.55
CA PRO A 95 27.58 -18.08 22.31
C PRO A 95 29.09 -18.05 22.58
N ASP A 96 29.84 -18.82 21.80
CA ASP A 96 31.29 -18.79 21.76
C ASP A 96 31.74 -17.71 20.76
N ILE A 97 32.12 -16.56 21.32
CA ILE A 97 32.54 -15.38 20.58
C ILE A 97 34.07 -15.28 20.68
N PRO A 98 34.81 -15.35 19.56
CA PRO A 98 36.28 -15.34 19.57
C PRO A 98 36.84 -14.06 20.21
N LEU A 99 38.11 -14.03 20.58
CA LEU A 99 38.73 -12.79 21.08
C LEU A 99 38.85 -11.77 19.94
N GLY A 100 38.57 -10.50 20.25
CA GLY A 100 38.66 -9.41 19.28
C GLY A 100 40.00 -8.69 19.36
N ILE A 101 40.16 -7.67 18.53
CA ILE A 101 41.31 -6.76 18.57
C ILE A 101 40.93 -5.60 19.50
N GLU A 102 41.78 -5.30 20.48
CA GLU A 102 41.58 -4.14 21.35
C GLU A 102 41.74 -2.84 20.55
N LYS A 103 40.76 -1.95 20.67
CA LYS A 103 40.72 -0.64 20.05
C LYS A 103 40.19 0.38 21.06
N VAL A 104 40.81 1.56 21.08
CA VAL A 104 40.25 2.70 21.79
C VAL A 104 39.35 3.45 20.81
N ASP A 105 38.06 3.44 21.08
CA ASP A 105 37.03 4.10 20.30
C ASP A 105 36.59 5.42 20.98
N ASP A 106 36.35 6.45 20.18
CA ASP A 106 36.00 7.79 20.69
C ASP A 106 34.65 7.83 21.42
N TYR A 107 33.74 6.89 21.16
CA TYR A 107 32.42 6.82 21.79
C TYR A 107 32.37 5.87 22.99
N PHE A 108 33.03 4.72 22.89
CA PHE A 108 32.92 3.64 23.87
C PHE A 108 34.17 3.41 24.72
N GLY A 109 35.28 4.10 24.44
CA GLY A 109 36.54 3.91 25.13
C GLY A 109 37.24 2.61 24.69
N GLU A 110 37.84 1.89 25.64
CA GLU A 110 38.50 0.61 25.35
C GLU A 110 37.47 -0.49 25.02
N VAL A 111 37.49 -0.95 23.77
CA VAL A 111 36.56 -1.95 23.24
C VAL A 111 37.29 -3.00 22.40
N GLU A 112 36.70 -4.18 22.26
CA GLU A 112 37.17 -5.20 21.33
C GLU A 112 36.37 -5.14 20.03
N VAL A 113 37.07 -5.16 18.90
CA VAL A 113 36.50 -5.05 17.55
C VAL A 113 37.00 -6.16 16.61
N TYR A 114 36.24 -6.42 15.55
CA TYR A 114 36.62 -7.34 14.47
C TYR A 114 36.67 -6.62 13.13
N TYR A 115 37.71 -6.90 12.36
CA TYR A 115 37.89 -6.47 10.98
C TYR A 115 37.87 -7.69 10.06
N ASP A 116 37.60 -7.46 8.77
CA ASP A 116 37.57 -8.45 7.68
C ASP A 116 36.49 -9.54 7.82
N ALA A 117 36.59 -10.40 8.84
CA ALA A 117 35.60 -11.43 9.10
C ALA A 117 35.53 -11.84 10.57
N VAL A 118 34.37 -12.32 11.01
CA VAL A 118 34.19 -12.93 12.34
C VAL A 118 33.13 -14.01 12.27
N ASP A 119 33.45 -15.16 12.87
CA ASP A 119 32.55 -16.30 12.99
C ASP A 119 32.22 -16.54 14.47
N VAL A 120 30.93 -16.62 14.78
CA VAL A 120 30.42 -16.89 16.13
C VAL A 120 29.67 -18.21 16.11
N ARG A 121 29.99 -19.08 17.07
CA ARG A 121 29.35 -20.39 17.23
C ARG A 121 28.40 -20.38 18.41
N ILE A 122 27.17 -20.81 18.20
CA ILE A 122 26.14 -20.80 19.23
C ILE A 122 25.64 -22.25 19.42
N PRO A 123 25.89 -22.88 20.59
CA PRO A 123 25.45 -24.24 20.83
C PRO A 123 23.92 -24.30 20.94
N ILE A 124 23.32 -25.32 20.34
CA ILE A 124 21.88 -25.58 20.45
C ILE A 124 21.68 -26.57 21.61
N VAL A 125 20.98 -26.14 22.66
CA VAL A 125 20.77 -26.95 23.87
C VAL A 125 19.58 -27.90 23.70
N GLU A 126 18.52 -27.42 23.05
CA GLU A 126 17.34 -28.21 22.73
C GLU A 126 16.79 -27.75 21.38
N GLN A 127 16.46 -28.67 20.48
CA GLN A 127 15.87 -28.37 19.19
C GLN A 127 14.51 -29.06 19.09
N THR A 128 13.45 -28.27 19.04
CA THR A 128 12.06 -28.74 18.95
C THR A 128 11.44 -28.47 17.58
N GLY A 129 12.15 -27.75 16.70
CA GLY A 129 11.73 -27.46 15.34
C GLY A 129 12.68 -26.48 14.62
N PRO A 130 12.20 -25.82 13.55
CA PRO A 130 12.94 -24.77 12.86
C PRO A 130 13.28 -23.63 13.82
N LEU A 131 14.55 -23.24 13.87
CA LEU A 131 15.05 -22.25 14.81
C LEU A 131 14.93 -20.85 14.19
N ARG A 132 14.15 -19.97 14.80
CA ARG A 132 14.09 -18.55 14.40
C ARG A 132 14.96 -17.71 15.31
N ILE A 133 16.17 -17.38 14.85
CA ILE A 133 17.20 -16.67 15.60
C ILE A 133 17.24 -15.20 15.19
N GLY A 134 17.24 -14.31 16.18
CA GLY A 134 17.46 -12.88 16.04
C GLY A 134 18.89 -12.53 16.43
N ILE A 135 19.65 -12.04 15.46
CA ILE A 135 21.07 -11.72 15.57
C ILE A 135 21.19 -10.20 15.57
N THR A 136 21.59 -9.63 16.71
CA THR A 136 21.84 -8.20 16.87
C THR A 136 23.33 -7.93 16.78
N TYR A 137 23.71 -6.95 15.97
CA TYR A 137 25.10 -6.50 15.84
C TYR A 137 25.17 -4.99 15.59
N GLN A 138 26.34 -4.41 15.87
CA GLN A 138 26.62 -3.01 15.58
C GLN A 138 28.07 -2.87 15.13
N GLY A 139 28.29 -2.07 14.10
CA GLY A 139 29.61 -1.73 13.62
C GLY A 139 29.77 -0.27 13.27
N CYS A 140 31.02 0.14 13.07
CA CYS A 140 31.40 1.46 12.59
C CYS A 140 32.42 1.35 11.46
N ALA A 141 32.53 2.42 10.70
CA ALA A 141 33.63 2.65 9.79
C ALA A 141 34.73 3.46 10.50
N ASP A 142 35.99 3.18 10.19
CA ASP A 142 37.14 3.95 10.68
C ASP A 142 37.08 5.44 10.30
N TYR A 143 36.29 5.76 9.28
CA TYR A 143 36.04 7.11 8.80
C TYR A 143 35.00 7.90 9.64
N GLY A 144 34.68 7.43 10.86
CA GLY A 144 33.89 8.18 11.84
C GLY A 144 32.36 7.98 11.75
N LEU A 145 31.89 7.01 10.96
CA LEU A 145 30.46 6.69 10.87
C LEU A 145 30.12 5.43 11.65
N CYS A 146 29.29 5.57 12.68
CA CYS A 146 28.74 4.45 13.43
C CYS A 146 27.29 4.17 13.05
N TYR A 147 27.01 2.92 12.67
CA TYR A 147 25.66 2.50 12.35
C TYR A 147 24.88 2.20 13.64
N PRO A 148 23.55 2.41 13.66
CA PRO A 148 22.71 1.99 14.78
C PRO A 148 22.75 0.46 14.93
N PRO A 149 22.49 -0.08 16.13
CA PRO A 149 22.40 -1.53 16.34
C PRO A 149 21.25 -2.11 15.54
N GLU A 150 21.54 -3.08 14.68
CA GLU A 150 20.58 -3.73 13.81
C GLU A 150 20.30 -5.15 14.29
N THR A 151 19.05 -5.59 14.17
CA THR A 151 18.67 -6.98 14.47
C THR A 151 18.16 -7.65 13.21
N ARG A 152 18.84 -8.72 12.78
CA ARG A 152 18.46 -9.52 11.62
C ARG A 152 17.90 -10.86 12.10
N TRP A 153 16.72 -11.21 11.60
CA TRP A 153 16.09 -12.49 11.87
C TRP A 153 16.47 -13.49 10.78
N ARG A 154 16.81 -14.71 11.19
CA ARG A 154 17.09 -15.85 10.32
C ARG A 154 16.30 -17.06 10.80
N THR A 155 15.69 -17.77 9.87
CA THR A 155 15.02 -19.04 10.14
C THR A 155 15.92 -20.14 9.65
N LEU A 156 16.43 -20.95 10.57
CA LEU A 156 17.32 -22.07 10.29
C LEU A 156 16.52 -23.35 10.37
N VAL A 157 16.47 -24.08 9.26
CA VAL A 157 15.69 -25.31 9.12
C VAL A 157 16.64 -26.50 9.22
N PRO A 158 16.47 -27.41 10.20
CA PRO A 158 17.28 -28.63 10.27
C PRO A 158 17.01 -29.58 9.10
N GLU A 159 18.04 -30.33 8.70
CA GLU A 159 17.94 -31.34 7.65
C GLU A 159 16.92 -32.42 8.05
N GLY A 160 15.79 -32.47 7.34
CA GLY A 160 14.71 -33.42 7.59
C GLY A 160 13.30 -32.82 7.63
N TYR A 161 13.17 -31.48 7.73
CA TYR A 161 11.87 -30.80 7.63
C TYR A 161 11.48 -30.52 6.18
N THR A 162 10.29 -30.97 5.77
CA THR A 162 9.80 -30.73 4.40
C THR A 162 9.15 -29.34 4.28
N LEU A 163 9.24 -28.73 3.09
CA LEU A 163 8.61 -27.44 2.76
C LEU A 163 7.10 -27.37 3.06
N GLY A 164 6.43 -28.52 3.19
CA GLY A 164 5.01 -28.62 3.52
C GLY A 164 4.69 -28.34 5.00
N GLU A 165 5.51 -28.83 5.94
CA GLU A 165 5.28 -28.66 7.38
C GLU A 165 5.65 -27.25 7.89
N LEU A 166 6.54 -26.56 7.16
CA LEU A 166 6.92 -25.17 7.40
C LEU A 166 5.81 -24.17 7.02
N ALA A 167 4.90 -24.56 6.12
CA ALA A 167 3.82 -23.71 5.64
C ALA A 167 2.59 -23.70 6.58
N GLU A 168 2.35 -24.78 7.33
CA GLU A 168 1.24 -24.86 8.30
C GLU A 168 1.53 -24.12 9.61
N SER A 169 2.79 -23.92 9.96
CA SER A 169 3.21 -23.40 11.27
C SER A 169 3.38 -21.88 11.34
N GLY A 170 3.11 -21.13 10.25
CA GLY A 170 3.07 -19.66 10.29
C GLY A 170 4.40 -18.95 10.58
N PHE A 171 5.52 -19.69 10.64
CA PHE A 171 6.83 -19.17 11.07
C PHE A 171 7.61 -18.41 10.00
N VAL A 172 7.15 -18.41 8.75
CA VAL A 172 7.82 -17.70 7.65
C VAL A 172 7.10 -16.38 7.39
N ALA A 173 7.76 -15.25 7.68
CA ALA A 173 7.53 -14.03 6.93
C ALA A 173 8.00 -14.35 5.50
N SER A 174 7.10 -14.87 4.68
CA SER A 174 7.40 -15.48 3.39
C SER A 174 8.22 -14.54 2.51
N ASP A 175 9.40 -15.01 2.08
CA ASP A 175 9.88 -14.78 0.73
C ASP A 175 8.81 -15.33 -0.22
N VAL A 176 7.76 -14.54 -0.44
CA VAL A 176 6.70 -14.88 -1.36
C VAL A 176 7.36 -14.97 -2.72
N SER A 177 7.42 -16.18 -3.29
CA SER A 177 7.99 -16.39 -4.61
C SER A 177 7.46 -15.34 -5.58
N MET A 178 8.33 -14.75 -6.38
CA MET A 178 7.96 -13.67 -7.32
C MET A 178 6.80 -14.11 -8.24
N TRP A 179 6.70 -15.40 -8.54
CA TRP A 179 5.57 -15.99 -9.26
C TRP A 179 4.22 -15.79 -8.57
N VAL A 180 4.11 -16.02 -7.26
CA VAL A 180 2.87 -15.80 -6.50
C VAL A 180 2.49 -14.33 -6.48
N VAL A 181 3.47 -13.43 -6.38
CA VAL A 181 3.25 -11.98 -6.46
C VAL A 181 2.72 -11.58 -7.84
N VAL A 182 3.33 -12.07 -8.91
CA VAL A 182 2.90 -11.79 -10.29
C VAL A 182 1.49 -12.33 -10.53
N VAL A 183 1.21 -13.57 -10.13
CA VAL A 183 -0.12 -14.17 -10.31
C VAL A 183 -1.18 -13.42 -9.48
N SER A 184 -0.89 -13.08 -8.23
CA SER A 184 -1.83 -12.31 -7.39
C SER A 184 -2.04 -10.89 -7.90
N ALA A 185 -1.00 -10.21 -8.40
CA ALA A 185 -1.12 -8.90 -9.03
C ALA A 185 -1.97 -8.95 -10.32
N LEU A 186 -1.81 -10.00 -11.13
CA LEU A 186 -2.60 -10.20 -12.35
C LEU A 186 -4.07 -10.46 -12.01
N LEU A 187 -4.33 -11.32 -11.02
CA LEU A 187 -5.67 -11.60 -10.51
C LEU A 187 -6.31 -10.35 -9.89
N ALA A 188 -5.54 -9.54 -9.16
CA ALA A 188 -6.00 -8.26 -8.62
C ALA A 188 -6.39 -7.30 -9.75
N GLY A 189 -5.54 -7.15 -10.77
CA GLY A 189 -5.84 -6.34 -11.95
C GLY A 189 -7.11 -6.81 -12.68
N LEU A 190 -7.30 -8.11 -12.82
CA LEU A 190 -8.53 -8.68 -13.38
C LEU A 190 -9.74 -8.32 -12.52
N LEU A 191 -9.62 -8.44 -11.19
CA LEU A 191 -10.66 -8.14 -10.22
C LEU A 191 -11.08 -6.65 -10.25
N LEU A 192 -10.17 -5.73 -10.57
CA LEU A 192 -10.50 -4.30 -10.71
C LEU A 192 -11.60 -4.03 -11.75
N ASN A 193 -11.76 -4.91 -12.75
CA ASN A 193 -12.82 -4.79 -13.75
C ASN A 193 -14.22 -5.09 -13.18
N LEU A 194 -14.31 -5.82 -12.05
CA LEU A 194 -15.58 -6.12 -11.37
C LEU A 194 -16.03 -4.96 -10.47
N MET A 195 -15.20 -3.94 -10.28
CA MET A 195 -15.56 -2.80 -9.46
C MET A 195 -16.66 -1.97 -10.13
N PRO A 196 -17.66 -1.50 -9.36
CA PRO A 196 -18.81 -0.82 -9.93
C PRO A 196 -18.51 0.51 -10.66
N CYS A 197 -17.29 1.09 -10.52
CA CYS A 197 -16.89 2.27 -11.31
C CYS A 197 -16.27 1.93 -12.67
N VAL A 198 -15.62 0.76 -12.80
CA VAL A 198 -14.91 0.35 -14.02
C VAL A 198 -15.84 -0.41 -14.94
N PHE A 199 -16.73 -1.20 -14.36
CA PHE A 199 -17.66 -2.05 -15.08
C PHE A 199 -18.52 -1.28 -16.12
N PRO A 200 -19.10 -0.09 -15.81
CA PRO A 200 -19.92 0.62 -16.78
C PRO A 200 -19.13 1.14 -17.99
N VAL A 201 -17.87 1.56 -17.77
CA VAL A 201 -16.97 2.00 -18.84
C VAL A 201 -16.68 0.83 -19.78
N LEU A 202 -16.32 -0.33 -19.22
CA LEU A 202 -16.05 -1.55 -19.97
C LEU A 202 -17.25 -2.01 -20.77
N ALA A 203 -18.46 -1.98 -20.20
CA ALA A 203 -19.67 -2.41 -20.90
C ALA A 203 -19.95 -1.54 -22.14
N ILE A 204 -19.82 -0.22 -22.04
CA ILE A 204 -20.02 0.70 -23.17
C ILE A 204 -18.92 0.51 -24.23
N LYS A 205 -17.67 0.36 -23.79
CA LYS A 205 -16.51 0.12 -24.66
C LYS A 205 -16.53 -1.26 -25.33
N ALA A 206 -17.06 -2.28 -24.68
CA ALA A 206 -17.23 -3.63 -25.24
C ALA A 206 -18.24 -3.61 -26.40
N VAL A 207 -19.26 -2.75 -26.32
CA VAL A 207 -20.22 -2.58 -27.42
C VAL A 207 -19.59 -1.83 -28.60
N SER A 208 -18.83 -0.77 -28.36
CA SER A 208 -18.11 -0.07 -29.45
C SER A 208 -16.97 -0.92 -30.04
N ALA A 209 -16.38 -1.81 -29.24
CA ALA A 209 -15.41 -2.81 -29.67
C ALA A 209 -15.97 -3.79 -30.72
N LEU A 210 -17.27 -4.11 -30.70
CA LEU A 210 -17.89 -4.97 -31.72
C LEU A 210 -17.82 -4.36 -33.12
N GLY A 211 -17.91 -3.04 -33.23
CA GLY A 211 -17.74 -2.32 -34.50
C GLY A 211 -16.30 -2.32 -35.00
N VAL A 212 -15.34 -2.17 -34.07
CA VAL A 212 -13.90 -2.11 -34.37
C VAL A 212 -13.30 -3.51 -34.64
N ALA A 213 -13.77 -4.54 -33.94
CA ALA A 213 -13.35 -5.93 -34.18
C ALA A 213 -13.70 -6.40 -35.60
N ARG A 214 -14.80 -5.87 -36.17
CA ARG A 214 -15.24 -6.16 -37.54
C ARG A 214 -14.54 -5.33 -38.62
N SER A 215 -13.83 -4.26 -38.27
CA SER A 215 -13.13 -3.39 -39.23
C SER A 215 -11.70 -3.85 -39.55
N GLY A 216 -11.25 -4.98 -38.99
CA GLY A 216 -9.90 -5.51 -39.14
C GLY A 216 -8.83 -4.79 -38.32
N GLN A 217 -9.21 -3.75 -37.56
CA GLN A 217 -8.31 -2.95 -36.71
C GLN A 217 -8.42 -3.30 -35.21
N GLY A 218 -9.18 -4.35 -34.85
CA GLY A 218 -9.42 -4.77 -33.47
C GLY A 218 -8.16 -4.91 -32.61
N LEU A 219 -7.15 -5.61 -33.12
CA LEU A 219 -5.86 -5.81 -32.44
C LEU A 219 -5.10 -4.49 -32.21
N ALA A 220 -5.07 -3.58 -33.18
CA ALA A 220 -4.38 -2.29 -33.03
C ALA A 220 -5.04 -1.42 -31.96
N HIS A 221 -6.38 -1.43 -31.88
CA HIS A 221 -7.12 -0.74 -30.83
C HIS A 221 -6.96 -1.43 -29.47
N ALA A 222 -6.91 -2.75 -29.43
CA ALA A 222 -6.66 -3.53 -28.22
C ALA A 222 -5.30 -3.17 -27.60
N PHE A 223 -4.23 -3.21 -28.41
CA PHE A 223 -2.88 -2.85 -27.97
C PHE A 223 -2.76 -1.38 -27.60
N GLY A 224 -3.39 -0.48 -28.36
CA GLY A 224 -3.40 0.94 -28.01
C GLY A 224 -4.04 1.18 -26.64
N TYR A 225 -5.17 0.54 -26.34
CA TYR A 225 -5.79 0.64 -25.02
C TYR A 225 -4.92 0.05 -23.91
N ALA A 226 -4.38 -1.16 -24.12
CA ALA A 226 -3.54 -1.83 -23.14
C ALA A 226 -2.26 -1.03 -22.82
N SER A 227 -1.62 -0.45 -23.85
CA SER A 227 -0.43 0.37 -23.63
C SER A 227 -0.75 1.66 -22.87
N GLY A 228 -1.92 2.26 -23.09
CA GLY A 228 -2.40 3.40 -22.29
C GLY A 228 -2.56 3.06 -20.81
N VAL A 229 -3.20 1.92 -20.52
CA VAL A 229 -3.40 1.42 -19.15
C VAL A 229 -2.06 1.14 -18.46
N VAL A 230 -1.20 0.34 -19.09
CA VAL A 230 0.12 -0.03 -18.54
C VAL A 230 1.01 1.19 -18.36
N PHE A 231 1.00 2.13 -19.31
CA PHE A 231 1.74 3.38 -19.20
C PHE A 231 1.28 4.20 -17.99
N THR A 232 -0.02 4.35 -17.75
CA THR A 232 -0.51 5.09 -16.58
C THR A 232 -0.11 4.42 -15.26
N PHE A 233 -0.20 3.09 -15.15
CA PHE A 233 0.27 2.37 -13.95
C PHE A 233 1.78 2.49 -13.75
N LEU A 234 2.57 2.48 -14.83
CA LEU A 234 4.00 2.72 -14.77
C LEU A 234 4.33 4.12 -14.27
N VAL A 235 3.66 5.15 -14.80
CA VAL A 235 3.83 6.54 -14.36
C VAL A 235 3.46 6.69 -12.88
N LEU A 236 2.36 6.09 -12.44
CA LEU A 236 1.96 6.09 -11.03
C LEU A 236 3.00 5.38 -10.15
N GLY A 237 3.48 4.20 -10.57
CA GLY A 237 4.51 3.45 -9.84
C GLY A 237 5.84 4.20 -9.75
N ALA A 238 6.27 4.83 -10.85
CA ALA A 238 7.48 5.65 -10.88
C ALA A 238 7.36 6.88 -9.98
N LEU A 239 6.22 7.59 -10.03
CA LEU A 239 5.94 8.73 -9.15
C LEU A 239 5.97 8.32 -7.67
N LEU A 240 5.41 7.17 -7.33
CA LEU A 240 5.46 6.65 -5.97
C LEU A 240 6.87 6.26 -5.54
N ALA A 241 7.65 5.67 -6.44
CA ALA A 241 9.05 5.34 -6.18
C ALA A 241 9.91 6.59 -5.93
N THR A 242 9.72 7.66 -6.71
CA THR A 242 10.47 8.92 -6.53
C THR A 242 10.06 9.66 -5.26
N LEU A 243 8.76 9.69 -4.93
CA LEU A 243 8.29 10.28 -3.68
C LEU A 243 8.83 9.53 -2.45
N ARG A 244 8.99 8.20 -2.54
CA ARG A 244 9.62 7.41 -1.49
C ARG A 244 11.09 7.80 -1.25
N THR A 245 11.87 7.98 -2.33
CA THR A 245 13.29 8.39 -2.19
C THR A 245 13.44 9.80 -1.62
N ALA A 246 12.41 10.64 -1.76
CA ALA A 246 12.38 11.98 -1.18
C ALA A 246 12.10 12.00 0.35
N GLY A 247 11.97 10.84 1.00
CA GLY A 247 11.77 10.74 2.45
C GLY A 247 10.36 11.09 2.93
N GLU A 248 9.45 11.43 2.01
CA GLU A 248 8.03 11.57 2.32
C GLU A 248 7.47 10.18 2.63
N ALA A 249 7.06 9.94 3.89
CA ALA A 249 6.27 8.78 4.28
C ALA A 249 4.88 8.89 3.65
N VAL A 250 4.80 8.61 2.34
CA VAL A 250 3.54 8.58 1.59
C VAL A 250 2.78 7.35 2.03
N GLY A 251 1.97 7.50 3.08
CA GLY A 251 1.07 6.47 3.53
C GLY A 251 0.02 6.20 2.48
N TRP A 252 -0.11 4.95 2.03
CA TRP A 252 -1.12 4.63 1.02
C TRP A 252 -2.51 4.78 1.61
N GLY A 253 -3.32 5.69 1.03
CA GLY A 253 -4.62 6.09 1.57
C GLY A 253 -4.65 7.44 2.29
N PHE A 254 -3.54 8.20 2.36
CA PHE A 254 -3.52 9.55 2.96
C PHE A 254 -4.58 10.49 2.37
N GLN A 255 -4.93 10.30 1.10
CA GLN A 255 -5.96 11.08 0.41
C GLN A 255 -7.33 10.98 1.12
N MET A 256 -7.63 9.85 1.77
CA MET A 256 -8.89 9.65 2.49
C MET A 256 -8.93 10.35 3.85
N GLN A 257 -7.81 10.87 4.36
CA GLN A 257 -7.77 11.70 5.56
C GLN A 257 -8.05 13.17 5.26
N GLU A 258 -7.98 13.58 3.99
CA GLU A 258 -8.22 14.95 3.56
C GLU A 258 -9.72 15.17 3.28
N PRO A 259 -10.43 15.96 4.10
CA PRO A 259 -11.88 16.14 3.96
C PRO A 259 -12.29 16.72 2.62
N GLY A 260 -11.46 17.58 2.03
CA GLY A 260 -11.68 18.14 0.70
C GLY A 260 -11.70 17.05 -0.39
N PHE A 261 -10.78 16.08 -0.31
CA PHE A 261 -10.72 14.97 -1.24
C PHE A 261 -11.92 14.03 -1.09
N VAL A 262 -12.28 13.66 0.15
CA VAL A 262 -13.47 12.82 0.42
C VAL A 262 -14.76 13.50 -0.06
N SER A 263 -14.87 14.81 0.11
CA SER A 263 -16.01 15.61 -0.38
C SER A 263 -16.09 15.59 -1.91
N ALA A 264 -14.97 15.82 -2.60
CA ALA A 264 -14.89 15.77 -4.06
C ALA A 264 -15.26 14.37 -4.60
N MET A 265 -14.77 13.31 -3.96
CA MET A 265 -15.13 11.94 -4.31
C MET A 265 -16.61 11.65 -4.08
N THR A 266 -17.18 12.08 -2.96
CA THR A 266 -18.63 11.90 -2.69
C THR A 266 -19.49 12.48 -3.82
N ILE A 267 -19.19 13.70 -4.27
CA ILE A 267 -19.92 14.34 -5.37
C ILE A 267 -19.66 13.61 -6.70
N LEU A 268 -18.42 13.19 -6.97
CA LEU A 268 -18.07 12.46 -8.19
C LEU A 268 -18.84 11.14 -8.30
N PHE A 269 -18.86 10.31 -7.25
CA PHE A 269 -19.58 9.03 -7.25
C PHE A 269 -21.09 9.24 -7.40
N PHE A 270 -21.64 10.29 -6.76
CA PHE A 270 -23.03 10.68 -6.95
C PHE A 270 -23.33 11.10 -8.40
N ALA A 271 -22.46 11.92 -9.01
CA ALA A 271 -22.60 12.35 -10.40
C ALA A 271 -22.48 11.18 -11.40
N ILE A 272 -21.58 10.23 -11.15
CA ILE A 272 -21.48 8.99 -11.94
C ILE A 272 -22.76 8.17 -11.80
N GLY A 273 -23.33 8.04 -10.59
CA GLY A 273 -24.62 7.39 -10.37
C GLY A 273 -25.75 8.02 -11.19
N LEU A 274 -25.83 9.36 -11.22
CA LEU A 274 -26.79 10.09 -12.05
C LEU A 274 -26.55 9.89 -13.56
N ASN A 275 -25.28 9.75 -13.98
CA ASN A 275 -24.94 9.44 -15.36
C ASN A 275 -25.41 8.04 -15.77
N LEU A 276 -25.29 7.06 -14.88
CA LEU A 276 -25.77 5.70 -15.12
C LEU A 276 -27.29 5.61 -15.17
N LEU A 277 -28.01 6.47 -14.43
CA LEU A 277 -29.46 6.63 -14.55
C LEU A 277 -29.91 7.34 -15.85
N GLY A 278 -28.98 7.97 -16.58
CA GLY A 278 -29.28 8.75 -17.78
C GLY A 278 -29.85 10.14 -17.51
N VAL A 279 -29.79 10.60 -16.24
CA VAL A 279 -30.26 11.95 -15.84
C VAL A 279 -29.18 13.01 -16.10
N LEU A 280 -27.90 12.61 -16.08
CA LEU A 280 -26.75 13.47 -16.34
C LEU A 280 -25.93 12.91 -17.51
N GLU A 281 -25.74 13.63 -18.61
CA GLU A 281 -24.75 13.24 -19.64
C GLU A 281 -23.42 13.94 -19.35
N LEU A 282 -22.35 13.20 -19.00
CA LEU A 282 -21.03 13.79 -18.70
C LEU A 282 -20.31 14.18 -20.04
N PRO A 283 -20.02 15.47 -20.31
CA PRO A 283 -19.28 15.99 -21.47
C PRO A 283 -17.78 15.70 -21.26
N GLY A 284 -17.44 14.44 -21.40
CA GLY A 284 -16.12 13.90 -21.11
C GLY A 284 -16.12 12.40 -21.32
N PHE A 285 -17.17 11.72 -20.82
CA PHE A 285 -17.45 10.34 -21.23
C PHE A 285 -17.76 10.24 -22.73
N GLY A 286 -18.56 11.16 -23.28
CA GLY A 286 -18.88 11.18 -24.72
C GLY A 286 -17.77 11.76 -25.60
N ILE A 287 -17.06 12.79 -25.13
CA ILE A 287 -16.04 13.52 -25.91
C ILE A 287 -14.69 12.78 -25.91
N ALA A 288 -14.33 12.12 -24.80
CA ALA A 288 -13.24 11.14 -24.76
C ALA A 288 -13.60 9.80 -25.44
N MET A 289 -14.71 9.72 -26.18
CA MET A 289 -15.08 8.55 -26.98
C MET A 289 -15.42 8.89 -28.44
N SER A 290 -15.44 10.16 -28.86
CA SER A 290 -15.83 10.51 -30.22
C SER A 290 -14.68 10.39 -31.24
N LYS A 291 -13.42 10.67 -30.84
CA LYS A 291 -12.18 10.44 -31.64
C LYS A 291 -10.83 10.26 -30.91
N PRO A 292 -10.70 9.97 -29.59
CA PRO A 292 -9.37 9.76 -29.02
C PRO A 292 -8.75 8.43 -29.47
N SER A 293 -7.41 8.42 -29.55
CA SER A 293 -6.65 7.19 -29.75
C SER A 293 -6.97 6.19 -28.65
N ALA A 294 -6.95 4.89 -28.97
CA ALA A 294 -7.25 3.85 -27.98
C ALA A 294 -6.38 3.97 -26.72
N PHE A 295 -5.15 4.48 -26.88
CA PHE A 295 -4.22 4.85 -25.82
C PHE A 295 -4.78 5.84 -24.81
N LEU A 296 -5.31 6.98 -25.26
CA LEU A 296 -5.83 7.99 -24.35
C LEU A 296 -7.06 7.48 -23.59
N THR A 297 -7.89 6.65 -24.22
CA THR A 297 -9.00 6.01 -23.51
C THR A 297 -8.52 5.04 -22.43
N GLY A 298 -7.39 4.36 -22.65
CA GLY A 298 -6.75 3.53 -21.63
C GLY A 298 -6.29 4.34 -20.42
N MET A 299 -5.64 5.49 -20.66
CA MET A 299 -5.19 6.38 -19.58
C MET A 299 -6.36 6.91 -18.75
N ILE A 300 -7.40 7.42 -19.42
CA ILE A 300 -8.59 7.97 -18.76
C ILE A 300 -9.31 6.88 -17.94
N ALA A 301 -9.35 5.65 -18.44
CA ALA A 301 -9.95 4.53 -17.71
C ALA A 301 -9.24 4.27 -16.37
N VAL A 302 -7.90 4.34 -16.33
CA VAL A 302 -7.15 4.19 -15.07
C VAL A 302 -7.44 5.35 -14.12
N VAL A 303 -7.37 6.60 -14.58
CA VAL A 303 -7.58 7.80 -13.75
C VAL A 303 -8.97 7.80 -13.09
N VAL A 304 -10.01 7.43 -13.85
CA VAL A 304 -11.38 7.35 -13.35
C VAL A 304 -11.58 6.14 -12.42
N ALA A 305 -10.84 5.05 -12.63
CA ALA A 305 -10.88 3.87 -11.78
C ALA A 305 -10.15 4.09 -10.44
N THR A 306 -9.12 4.93 -10.39
CA THR A 306 -8.26 5.10 -9.21
C THR A 306 -9.02 5.15 -7.88
N PRO A 307 -10.11 5.95 -7.72
CA PRO A 307 -10.81 6.06 -6.44
C PRO A 307 -11.44 4.77 -5.91
N CYS A 308 -11.91 3.87 -6.78
CA CYS A 308 -12.52 2.61 -6.34
C CYS A 308 -11.50 1.48 -6.17
N THR A 309 -10.31 1.64 -6.75
CA THR A 309 -9.23 0.64 -6.68
C THR A 309 -8.39 0.72 -5.41
N VAL A 310 -8.47 1.83 -4.66
CA VAL A 310 -7.64 2.12 -3.47
C VAL A 310 -7.62 0.98 -2.44
N PRO A 311 -8.77 0.39 -2.00
CA PRO A 311 -8.76 -0.65 -0.98
C PRO A 311 -8.04 -1.93 -1.43
N PHE A 312 -8.05 -2.21 -2.73
CA PHE A 312 -7.49 -3.45 -3.29
C PHE A 312 -6.05 -3.28 -3.74
N MET A 313 -5.64 -2.06 -4.11
CA MET A 313 -4.23 -1.77 -4.42
C MET A 313 -3.33 -1.72 -3.18
N ALA A 314 -3.89 -1.58 -1.97
CA ALA A 314 -3.11 -1.40 -0.75
C ALA A 314 -2.15 -2.56 -0.42
N SER A 315 -2.58 -3.80 -0.60
CA SER A 315 -1.73 -4.99 -0.36
C SER A 315 -0.62 -5.10 -1.40
N ALA A 316 -0.95 -4.91 -2.68
CA ALA A 316 0.01 -4.93 -3.78
C ALA A 316 1.08 -3.84 -3.63
N MET A 317 0.67 -2.64 -3.21
CA MET A 317 1.56 -1.52 -2.95
C MET A 317 2.40 -1.71 -1.68
N GLY A 318 1.83 -2.28 -0.62
CA GLY A 318 2.58 -2.60 0.60
C GLY A 318 3.74 -3.56 0.34
N TYR A 319 3.51 -4.60 -0.48
CA TYR A 319 4.58 -5.49 -0.93
C TYR A 319 5.59 -4.76 -1.83
N GLY A 320 5.13 -4.06 -2.88
CA GLY A 320 6.02 -3.35 -3.79
C GLY A 320 6.91 -2.30 -3.09
N LEU A 321 6.36 -1.59 -2.11
CA LEU A 321 7.11 -0.63 -1.30
C LEU A 321 8.09 -1.33 -0.34
N SER A 322 7.79 -2.52 0.20
CA SER A 322 8.76 -3.21 1.08
C SER A 322 9.87 -3.93 0.31
N SER A 323 9.62 -4.38 -0.92
CA SER A 323 10.57 -5.17 -1.73
C SER A 323 11.47 -4.37 -2.69
N GLY A 324 11.31 -3.04 -2.75
CA GLY A 324 12.15 -2.14 -3.56
C GLY A 324 11.53 -1.67 -4.89
N THR A 325 12.13 -0.66 -5.52
CA THR A 325 11.57 0.04 -6.70
C THR A 325 11.30 -0.88 -7.89
N GLY A 326 12.20 -1.84 -8.15
CA GLY A 326 12.01 -2.80 -9.24
C GLY A 326 10.77 -3.68 -9.04
N ALA A 327 10.57 -4.23 -7.84
CA ALA A 327 9.40 -5.04 -7.50
C ALA A 327 8.10 -4.22 -7.60
N LEU A 328 8.10 -2.97 -7.14
CA LEU A 328 6.96 -2.06 -7.27
C LEU A 328 6.56 -1.86 -8.74
N LEU A 329 7.52 -1.58 -9.62
CA LEU A 329 7.24 -1.35 -11.05
C LEU A 329 6.72 -2.63 -11.73
N VAL A 330 7.28 -3.80 -11.41
CA VAL A 330 6.78 -5.09 -11.92
C VAL A 330 5.33 -5.32 -11.50
N VAL A 331 5.00 -5.12 -10.23
CA VAL A 331 3.63 -5.26 -9.72
C VAL A 331 2.68 -4.30 -10.45
N MET A 332 3.07 -3.04 -10.66
CA MET A 332 2.25 -2.05 -11.37
C MET A 332 2.00 -2.42 -12.83
N VAL A 333 3.01 -2.93 -13.54
CA VAL A 333 2.87 -3.41 -14.92
C VAL A 333 1.91 -4.60 -14.97
N VAL A 334 2.11 -5.60 -14.12
CA VAL A 334 1.30 -6.83 -14.11
C VAL A 334 -0.15 -6.53 -13.75
N LEU A 335 -0.38 -5.62 -12.79
CA LEU A 335 -1.71 -5.15 -12.42
C LEU A 335 -2.39 -4.41 -13.57
N GLY A 336 -1.66 -3.54 -14.29
CA GLY A 336 -2.13 -2.88 -15.49
C GLY A 336 -2.47 -3.85 -16.63
N ILE A 337 -1.66 -4.89 -16.83
CA ILE A 337 -1.94 -5.98 -17.78
C ILE A 337 -3.23 -6.70 -17.39
N GLY A 338 -3.41 -7.03 -16.11
CA GLY A 338 -4.62 -7.67 -15.59
C GLY A 338 -5.87 -6.82 -15.83
N MET A 339 -5.78 -5.50 -15.62
CA MET A 339 -6.88 -4.57 -15.88
C MET A 339 -7.20 -4.48 -17.38
N ALA A 340 -6.20 -4.47 -18.26
CA ALA A 340 -6.39 -4.37 -19.70
C ALA A 340 -6.89 -5.67 -20.36
N LEU A 341 -6.61 -6.82 -19.73
CA LEU A 341 -6.82 -8.16 -20.29
C LEU A 341 -8.25 -8.40 -20.82
N PRO A 342 -9.34 -8.10 -20.08
CA PRO A 342 -10.69 -8.40 -20.56
C PRO A 342 -11.05 -7.61 -21.82
N TYR A 343 -10.64 -6.34 -21.89
CA TYR A 343 -10.90 -5.51 -23.06
C TYR A 343 -10.10 -5.99 -24.28
N VAL A 344 -8.83 -6.36 -24.09
CA VAL A 344 -7.98 -6.92 -25.15
C VAL A 344 -8.55 -8.23 -25.67
N LEU A 345 -9.05 -9.10 -24.80
CA LEU A 345 -9.68 -10.36 -25.19
C LEU A 345 -10.95 -10.14 -26.03
N ILE A 346 -11.82 -9.20 -25.63
CA ILE A 346 -13.07 -8.89 -26.35
C ILE A 346 -12.78 -8.22 -27.71
N THR A 347 -11.80 -7.32 -27.78
CA THR A 347 -11.48 -6.57 -29.00
C THR A 347 -10.60 -7.34 -29.98
N GLY A 348 -9.66 -8.14 -29.47
CA GLY A 348 -8.69 -8.89 -30.26
C GLY A 348 -9.27 -10.17 -30.85
N PHE A 349 -10.22 -10.82 -30.18
CA PHE A 349 -10.79 -12.09 -30.62
C PHE A 349 -12.28 -11.95 -31.03
N PRO A 350 -12.59 -11.86 -32.34
CA PRO A 350 -13.95 -11.63 -32.83
C PRO A 350 -14.93 -12.77 -32.46
N ALA A 351 -14.43 -13.98 -32.20
CA ALA A 351 -15.23 -15.12 -31.75
C ALA A 351 -15.81 -14.94 -30.34
N ILE A 352 -15.08 -14.27 -29.44
CA ILE A 352 -15.54 -13.96 -28.08
C ILE A 352 -16.54 -12.80 -28.15
N ALA A 353 -16.22 -11.78 -28.96
CA ALA A 353 -17.10 -10.64 -29.19
C ALA A 353 -18.48 -11.08 -29.74
N GLY A 354 -18.52 -12.09 -30.61
CA GLY A 354 -19.76 -12.64 -31.17
C GLY A 354 -20.69 -13.34 -30.17
N ARG A 355 -20.21 -13.72 -28.97
CA ARG A 355 -21.04 -14.34 -27.91
C ARG A 355 -21.71 -13.32 -26.98
N LEU A 356 -21.31 -12.06 -27.02
CA LEU A 356 -21.90 -11.03 -26.16
C LEU A 356 -23.35 -10.70 -26.59
N PRO A 357 -24.28 -10.50 -25.63
CA PRO A 357 -25.64 -10.10 -25.95
C PRO A 357 -25.63 -8.75 -26.68
N LYS A 358 -26.48 -8.61 -27.68
CA LYS A 358 -26.60 -7.35 -28.44
C LYS A 358 -27.02 -6.22 -27.48
N PRO A 359 -26.48 -4.99 -27.66
CA PRO A 359 -26.92 -3.84 -26.87
C PRO A 359 -28.43 -3.62 -27.06
N GLY A 360 -29.16 -3.56 -25.95
CA GLY A 360 -30.61 -3.46 -25.91
C GLY A 360 -31.12 -2.98 -24.54
N SER A 361 -32.40 -3.18 -24.25
CA SER A 361 -33.04 -2.74 -23.00
C SER A 361 -32.37 -3.30 -21.74
N TRP A 362 -31.90 -4.55 -21.79
CA TRP A 362 -31.18 -5.18 -20.68
C TRP A 362 -29.95 -4.38 -20.23
N MET A 363 -29.22 -3.77 -21.17
CA MET A 363 -28.05 -2.94 -20.84
C MET A 363 -28.45 -1.64 -20.11
N VAL A 364 -29.63 -1.11 -20.38
CA VAL A 364 -30.15 0.09 -19.68
C VAL A 364 -30.53 -0.28 -18.25
N THR A 365 -31.28 -1.37 -18.06
CA THR A 365 -31.63 -1.87 -16.72
C THR A 365 -30.39 -2.23 -15.91
N PHE A 366 -29.38 -2.83 -16.54
CA PHE A 366 -28.12 -3.16 -15.90
C PHE A 366 -27.34 -1.89 -15.47
N LYS A 367 -27.28 -0.85 -16.31
CA LYS A 367 -26.67 0.44 -15.94
C LYS A 367 -27.37 1.08 -14.74
N GLN A 368 -28.70 1.08 -14.75
CA GLN A 368 -29.51 1.58 -13.63
C GLN A 368 -29.29 0.74 -12.37
N ALA A 369 -29.14 -0.59 -12.47
CA ALA A 369 -28.81 -1.42 -11.33
C ALA A 369 -27.44 -1.06 -10.73
N MET A 370 -26.45 -0.71 -11.57
CA MET A 370 -25.11 -0.28 -11.14
C MET A 370 -25.04 1.15 -10.58
N SER A 371 -26.06 1.99 -10.75
CA SER A 371 -26.08 3.30 -10.08
C SER A 371 -26.29 3.17 -8.57
N PHE A 372 -27.01 2.14 -8.09
CA PHE A 372 -27.26 1.95 -6.66
C PHE A 372 -25.99 1.68 -5.84
N PRO A 373 -25.07 0.77 -6.25
CA PRO A 373 -23.76 0.66 -5.62
C PRO A 373 -22.97 1.97 -5.58
N MET A 374 -23.03 2.80 -6.64
CA MET A 374 -22.34 4.10 -6.67
C MET A 374 -22.92 5.09 -5.66
N PHE A 375 -24.25 5.14 -5.53
CA PHE A 375 -24.89 5.94 -4.49
C PHE A 375 -24.58 5.41 -3.08
N LEU A 376 -24.53 4.10 -2.89
CA LEU A 376 -24.10 3.51 -1.61
C LEU A 376 -22.66 3.89 -1.26
N THR A 377 -21.75 3.92 -2.23
CA THR A 377 -20.38 4.42 -2.02
C THR A 377 -20.38 5.90 -1.65
N ALA A 378 -21.18 6.74 -2.30
CA ALA A 378 -21.29 8.15 -1.94
C ALA A 378 -21.85 8.34 -0.51
N VAL A 379 -22.85 7.56 -0.11
CA VAL A 379 -23.38 7.55 1.27
C VAL A 379 -22.31 7.13 2.27
N TRP A 380 -21.53 6.10 1.95
CA TRP A 380 -20.42 5.65 2.80
C TRP A 380 -19.34 6.72 2.94
N LEU A 381 -18.94 7.39 1.85
CA LEU A 381 -17.97 8.48 1.89
C LEU A 381 -18.50 9.70 2.67
N ALA A 382 -19.79 10.02 2.58
CA ALA A 382 -20.41 11.05 3.41
C ALA A 382 -20.38 10.68 4.90
N TRP A 383 -20.57 9.41 5.25
CA TRP A 383 -20.40 8.93 6.64
C TRP A 383 -18.94 9.03 7.11
N VAL A 384 -17.98 8.71 6.24
CA VAL A 384 -16.54 8.89 6.52
C VAL A 384 -16.23 10.38 6.74
N LEU A 385 -16.80 11.28 5.94
CA LEU A 385 -16.65 12.73 6.10
C LEU A 385 -17.25 13.22 7.41
N ALA A 386 -18.42 12.69 7.84
CA ALA A 386 -18.99 13.00 9.15
C ALA A 386 -18.02 12.69 10.29
N ARG A 387 -17.25 11.60 10.18
CA ARG A 387 -16.24 11.22 11.17
C ARG A 387 -15.01 12.14 11.17
N GLN A 388 -14.72 12.83 10.07
CA GLN A 388 -13.58 13.73 9.94
C GLN A 388 -13.90 15.16 10.40
N THR A 389 -14.99 15.73 9.90
CA THR A 389 -15.30 17.17 10.04
C THR A 389 -16.59 17.46 10.81
N GLY A 390 -17.38 16.43 11.14
CA GLY A 390 -18.69 16.59 11.78
C GLY A 390 -19.84 16.78 10.79
N ALA A 391 -21.04 17.04 11.33
CA ALA A 391 -22.29 17.03 10.58
C ALA A 391 -22.45 18.19 9.58
N ASP A 392 -21.88 19.37 9.85
CA ASP A 392 -22.05 20.57 9.03
C ASP A 392 -21.43 20.43 7.64
N ALA A 393 -20.22 19.86 7.54
CA ALA A 393 -19.58 19.59 6.26
C ALA A 393 -20.36 18.56 5.42
N VAL A 394 -20.95 17.56 6.08
CA VAL A 394 -21.79 16.57 5.40
C VAL A 394 -23.05 17.22 4.85
N LEU A 395 -23.67 18.13 5.59
CA LEU A 395 -24.83 18.88 5.11
C LEU A 395 -24.49 19.66 3.83
N VAL A 396 -23.34 20.34 3.78
CA VAL A 396 -22.88 21.08 2.60
C VAL A 396 -22.70 20.15 1.39
N VAL A 397 -22.04 19.00 1.56
CA VAL A 397 -21.82 18.03 0.48
C VAL A 397 -23.12 17.39 -0.02
N LEU A 398 -24.03 17.04 0.90
CA LEU A 398 -25.34 16.48 0.55
C LEU A 398 -26.23 17.52 -0.15
N ALA A 399 -26.26 18.76 0.34
CA ALA A 399 -26.97 19.86 -0.31
C ALA A 399 -26.41 20.13 -1.72
N GLY A 400 -25.08 20.08 -1.88
CA GLY A 400 -24.41 20.15 -3.17
C GLY A 400 -24.80 19.02 -4.13
N SER A 401 -24.84 17.79 -3.62
CA SER A 401 -25.26 16.61 -4.38
C SER A 401 -26.71 16.73 -4.84
N VAL A 402 -27.62 17.14 -3.95
CA VAL A 402 -29.02 17.41 -4.28
C VAL A 402 -29.13 18.54 -5.31
N GLY A 403 -28.37 19.64 -5.14
CA GLY A 403 -28.31 20.74 -6.09
C GLY A 403 -27.86 20.29 -7.48
N LEU A 404 -26.83 19.44 -7.56
CA LEU A 404 -26.36 18.84 -8.81
C LEU A 404 -27.44 17.96 -9.45
N GLY A 405 -28.16 17.17 -8.65
CA GLY A 405 -29.32 16.41 -9.09
C GLY A 405 -30.42 17.31 -9.66
N LEU A 406 -30.79 18.38 -8.97
CA LEU A 406 -31.80 19.34 -9.41
C LEU A 406 -31.39 20.04 -10.72
N LEU A 407 -30.15 20.50 -10.82
CA LEU A 407 -29.61 21.15 -12.04
C LEU A 407 -29.59 20.19 -13.22
N SER A 408 -29.27 18.92 -13.00
CA SER A 408 -29.30 17.88 -14.04
C SER A 408 -30.73 17.60 -14.51
N TRP A 409 -31.70 17.59 -13.60
CA TRP A 409 -33.10 17.34 -13.92
C TRP A 409 -33.76 18.51 -14.67
N LEU A 410 -33.47 19.76 -14.30
CA LEU A 410 -34.05 20.96 -14.93
C LEU A 410 -33.62 21.15 -16.40
N GLY A 411 -32.60 20.42 -16.85
CA GLY A 411 -31.94 20.67 -18.12
C GLY A 411 -32.45 20.00 -19.36
N GLY A 412 -33.09 18.85 -19.20
CA GLY A 412 -33.33 17.93 -20.31
C GLY A 412 -32.07 17.63 -21.15
N ASN A 413 -32.27 17.12 -22.36
CA ASN A 413 -31.21 16.70 -23.28
C ASN A 413 -30.55 17.87 -24.08
N ASN A 414 -30.63 19.11 -23.60
CA ASN A 414 -30.08 20.25 -24.35
C ASN A 414 -28.57 20.40 -24.11
N ALA A 415 -27.76 20.21 -25.16
CA ALA A 415 -26.29 20.28 -25.11
C ALA A 415 -25.76 21.62 -24.55
N ALA A 416 -26.45 22.74 -24.79
CA ALA A 416 -26.07 24.04 -24.26
C ALA A 416 -26.47 24.24 -22.78
N TRP A 417 -27.46 23.49 -22.30
CA TRP A 417 -27.79 23.44 -20.88
C TRP A 417 -26.83 22.52 -20.13
N ILE A 418 -26.48 21.38 -20.71
CA ILE A 418 -25.48 20.45 -20.17
C ILE A 418 -24.18 21.23 -19.87
N SER A 419 -23.63 22.00 -20.82
CA SER A 419 -22.40 22.77 -20.56
C SER A 419 -22.52 23.80 -19.41
N ARG A 420 -23.71 24.38 -19.18
CA ARG A 420 -23.98 25.31 -18.05
C ARG A 420 -24.14 24.59 -16.72
N VAL A 421 -24.78 23.42 -16.69
CA VAL A 421 -24.85 22.56 -15.49
C VAL A 421 -23.46 22.10 -15.08
N TRP A 422 -22.57 21.89 -16.05
CA TRP A 422 -21.18 21.51 -15.79
C TRP A 422 -20.34 22.62 -15.21
N SER A 423 -20.42 23.85 -15.76
CA SER A 423 -19.73 24.99 -15.17
C SER A 423 -20.30 25.38 -13.81
N ALA A 424 -21.62 25.31 -13.63
CA ALA A 424 -22.26 25.51 -12.33
C ALA A 424 -21.93 24.39 -11.32
N GLY A 425 -21.90 23.13 -11.76
CA GLY A 425 -21.55 21.97 -10.94
C GLY A 425 -20.09 21.97 -10.53
N LEU A 426 -19.18 22.34 -11.42
CA LEU A 426 -17.76 22.52 -11.09
C LEU A 426 -17.55 23.68 -10.12
N ALA A 427 -18.21 24.82 -10.34
CA ALA A 427 -18.15 25.96 -9.42
C ALA A 427 -18.74 25.59 -8.04
N LEU A 428 -19.79 24.78 -8.00
CA LEU A 428 -20.40 24.25 -6.78
C LEU A 428 -19.46 23.29 -6.07
N VAL A 429 -18.81 22.36 -6.78
CA VAL A 429 -17.80 21.47 -6.20
C VAL A 429 -16.64 22.28 -5.63
N ILE A 430 -16.13 23.26 -6.37
CA ILE A 430 -15.06 24.14 -5.89
C ILE A 430 -15.52 24.90 -4.65
N ALA A 431 -16.71 25.50 -4.66
CA ALA A 431 -17.26 26.22 -3.50
C ALA A 431 -17.49 25.32 -2.28
N ILE A 432 -17.90 24.06 -2.49
CA ILE A 432 -18.08 23.08 -1.43
C ILE A 432 -16.73 22.64 -0.86
N VAL A 433 -15.76 22.32 -1.72
CA VAL A 433 -14.40 21.96 -1.28
C VAL A 433 -13.80 23.12 -0.48
N TRP A 434 -13.92 24.35 -0.99
CA TRP A 434 -13.44 25.55 -0.29
C TRP A 434 -14.18 25.80 1.03
N GLY A 435 -15.50 25.64 1.04
CA GLY A 435 -16.34 25.80 2.23
C GLY A 435 -16.06 24.76 3.31
N VAL A 436 -15.83 23.49 2.93
CA VAL A 436 -15.48 22.41 3.84
C VAL A 436 -14.09 22.65 4.44
N THR A 437 -13.11 23.07 3.63
CA THR A 437 -11.78 23.43 4.16
C THR A 437 -11.84 24.60 5.13
N SER A 438 -12.67 25.63 4.85
CA SER A 438 -12.81 26.79 5.75
C SER A 438 -13.57 26.48 7.04
N VAL A 439 -14.56 25.59 7.00
CA VAL A 439 -15.31 25.15 8.19
C VAL A 439 -14.44 24.23 9.07
N SER A 440 -13.60 23.40 8.44
CA SER A 440 -12.69 22.49 9.16
C SER A 440 -11.64 23.23 9.99
N GLU A 441 -11.20 24.42 9.58
CA GLU A 441 -10.31 25.28 10.38
C GLU A 441 -11.01 25.87 11.64
N GLY A 442 -12.31 26.14 11.55
CA GLY A 442 -13.10 26.72 12.64
C GLY A 442 -13.40 25.76 13.80
N THR A 443 -13.60 24.48 13.50
CA THR A 443 -13.91 23.43 14.49
C THR A 443 -12.67 22.92 15.25
N MET A 444 -11.45 23.29 14.82
CA MET A 444 -10.19 22.89 15.50
C MET A 444 -10.01 23.44 16.92
N ARG A 445 -10.88 24.33 17.41
CA ARG A 445 -10.70 24.98 18.73
C ARG A 445 -11.49 24.37 19.89
N THR A 446 -12.39 23.40 19.69
CA THR A 446 -13.32 23.01 20.77
C THR A 446 -13.38 21.52 21.11
N GLU A 447 -12.89 20.59 20.27
CA GLU A 447 -12.88 19.15 20.58
C GLU A 447 -11.46 18.53 20.54
N THR A 448 -10.60 18.92 21.47
CA THR A 448 -9.20 18.42 21.52
C THR A 448 -8.97 17.25 22.49
N THR A 449 -9.99 16.73 23.20
CA THR A 449 -9.74 15.79 24.33
C THR A 449 -10.37 14.41 24.25
N ALA A 450 -11.23 14.10 23.29
CA ALA A 450 -11.97 12.83 23.34
C ALA A 450 -11.39 11.67 22.51
N ASN A 451 -10.59 11.92 21.47
CA ASN A 451 -10.20 10.87 20.49
C ASN A 451 -8.72 10.94 20.03
N HIS A 452 -7.85 11.66 20.71
CA HIS A 452 -6.41 11.68 20.37
C HIS A 452 -5.71 10.45 20.97
N PHE A 453 -4.80 9.84 20.21
CA PHE A 453 -3.96 8.77 20.75
C PHE A 453 -3.04 9.34 21.83
N ASP A 454 -3.31 9.01 23.09
CA ASP A 454 -2.46 9.40 24.20
C ASP A 454 -1.24 8.46 24.26
N ALA A 455 -0.16 8.88 23.61
CA ALA A 455 1.11 8.17 23.63
C ALA A 455 1.66 8.00 25.06
N ALA A 456 1.40 8.94 25.97
CA ALA A 456 1.84 8.83 27.35
C ALA A 456 1.03 7.77 28.11
N ALA A 457 -0.28 7.69 27.89
CA ALA A 457 -1.11 6.61 28.44
C ALA A 457 -0.71 5.25 27.89
N PHE A 458 -0.36 5.16 26.60
CA PHE A 458 0.15 3.94 25.98
C PHE A 458 1.47 3.49 26.60
N GLU A 459 2.45 4.38 26.74
CA GLU A 459 3.73 4.04 27.37
C GLU A 459 3.58 3.76 28.87
N THR A 460 2.66 4.44 29.57
CA THR A 460 2.34 4.14 30.98
C THR A 460 1.73 2.75 31.12
N ALA A 461 0.81 2.36 30.23
CA ALA A 461 0.21 1.04 30.22
C ALA A 461 1.28 -0.04 29.97
N ARG A 462 2.22 0.20 29.04
CA ARG A 462 3.36 -0.70 28.80
C ARG A 462 4.30 -0.79 30.00
N ALA A 463 4.67 0.35 30.61
CA ALA A 463 5.55 0.42 31.77
C ALA A 463 4.95 -0.25 33.01
N SER A 464 3.61 -0.28 33.12
CA SER A 464 2.90 -0.96 34.22
C SER A 464 3.00 -2.49 34.18
N GLY A 465 3.59 -3.07 33.12
CA GLY A 465 3.76 -4.52 32.96
C GLY A 465 2.45 -5.27 32.69
N ARG A 466 1.37 -4.56 32.35
CA ARG A 466 0.10 -5.17 31.92
C ARG A 466 0.18 -5.52 30.43
N PRO A 467 -0.46 -6.62 29.99
CA PRO A 467 -0.55 -6.90 28.57
C PRO A 467 -1.39 -5.82 27.88
N VAL A 468 -0.92 -5.31 26.74
CA VAL A 468 -1.57 -4.24 25.97
C VAL A 468 -1.88 -4.74 24.57
N PHE A 469 -3.11 -4.56 24.11
CA PHE A 469 -3.48 -4.76 22.72
C PHE A 469 -3.66 -3.41 22.04
N LEU A 470 -2.79 -3.09 21.08
CA LEU A 470 -2.83 -1.87 20.29
C LEU A 470 -3.56 -2.11 18.96
N ASN A 471 -4.68 -1.42 18.76
CA ASN A 471 -5.44 -1.37 17.51
C ASN A 471 -5.24 -0.01 16.84
N VAL A 472 -4.39 0.07 15.82
CA VAL A 472 -4.27 1.24 14.96
C VAL A 472 -5.24 1.10 13.78
N THR A 473 -6.21 2.01 13.70
CA THR A 473 -7.42 1.86 12.87
C THR A 473 -7.86 3.17 12.24
N ALA A 474 -8.82 3.13 11.32
CA ALA A 474 -9.45 4.31 10.75
C ALA A 474 -10.87 4.01 10.26
N SER A 475 -11.74 5.03 10.25
CA SER A 475 -13.13 4.91 9.79
C SER A 475 -13.24 4.67 8.28
N TRP A 476 -12.30 5.17 7.49
CA TRP A 476 -12.21 4.95 6.04
C TRP A 476 -11.61 3.58 5.67
N CYS A 477 -11.05 2.85 6.64
CA CYS A 477 -10.43 1.54 6.42
C CYS A 477 -11.49 0.43 6.53
N VAL A 478 -11.89 -0.12 5.38
CA VAL A 478 -12.92 -1.19 5.31
C VAL A 478 -12.50 -2.44 6.08
N THR A 479 -11.25 -2.87 5.92
CA THR A 479 -10.71 -4.04 6.64
C THR A 479 -10.72 -3.81 8.15
N CYS A 480 -10.40 -2.60 8.59
CA CYS A 480 -10.44 -2.23 10.00
C CYS A 480 -11.86 -2.32 10.57
N LEU A 481 -12.84 -1.81 9.84
CA LEU A 481 -14.25 -1.88 10.24
C LEU A 481 -14.79 -3.32 10.25
N ALA A 482 -14.35 -4.13 9.29
CA ALA A 482 -14.67 -5.56 9.22
C ALA A 482 -14.12 -6.31 10.44
N ASN A 483 -12.84 -6.14 10.76
CA ASN A 483 -12.20 -6.76 11.92
C ASN A 483 -12.79 -6.25 13.24
N GLU A 484 -13.11 -4.96 13.35
CA GLU A 484 -13.75 -4.38 14.53
C GLU A 484 -15.09 -5.09 14.78
N ARG A 485 -15.95 -5.21 13.77
CA ARG A 485 -17.28 -5.82 13.94
C ARG A 485 -17.27 -7.34 14.07
N SER A 486 -16.41 -8.02 13.31
CA SER A 486 -16.39 -9.49 13.25
C SER A 486 -15.55 -10.14 14.35
N THR A 487 -14.59 -9.41 14.92
CA THR A 487 -13.63 -9.95 15.88
C THR A 487 -13.54 -9.09 17.14
N LEU A 488 -13.07 -7.85 17.04
CA LEU A 488 -12.67 -7.09 18.24
C LEU A 488 -13.86 -6.65 19.12
N ALA A 489 -15.00 -6.31 18.52
CA ALA A 489 -16.21 -5.90 19.23
C ALA A 489 -17.11 -7.09 19.65
N THR A 490 -16.68 -8.33 19.41
CA THR A 490 -17.45 -9.51 19.83
C THR A 490 -17.32 -9.73 21.34
N GLU A 491 -18.40 -10.18 21.98
CA GLU A 491 -18.41 -10.48 23.42
C GLU A 491 -17.32 -11.49 23.80
N ARG A 492 -17.04 -12.46 22.93
CA ARG A 492 -15.98 -13.46 23.14
C ARG A 492 -14.62 -12.82 23.36
N VAL A 493 -14.23 -11.86 22.51
CA VAL A 493 -12.92 -11.19 22.59
C VAL A 493 -12.91 -10.17 23.73
N GLN A 494 -13.99 -9.40 23.91
CA GLN A 494 -14.10 -8.41 24.98
C GLN A 494 -14.04 -9.05 26.37
N ASN A 495 -14.74 -10.16 26.58
CA ASN A 495 -14.69 -10.93 27.82
C ASN A 495 -13.30 -11.52 28.04
N TYR A 496 -12.66 -12.03 26.99
CA TYR A 496 -11.29 -12.55 27.09
C TYR A 496 -10.27 -11.47 27.48
N PHE A 497 -10.34 -10.28 26.86
CA PHE A 497 -9.46 -9.16 27.23
C PHE A 497 -9.67 -8.74 28.68
N THR A 498 -10.93 -8.64 29.12
CA THR A 498 -11.27 -8.28 30.49
C THR A 498 -10.77 -9.34 31.49
N ASN A 499 -11.01 -10.62 31.22
CA ASN A 499 -10.63 -11.72 32.12
C ASN A 499 -9.11 -11.89 32.25
N ASN A 500 -8.35 -11.58 31.20
CA ASN A 500 -6.89 -11.67 31.21
C ASN A 500 -6.19 -10.33 31.54
N GLY A 501 -6.97 -9.29 31.89
CA GLY A 501 -6.43 -7.98 32.22
C GLY A 501 -5.68 -7.29 31.06
N ILE A 502 -6.07 -7.58 29.83
CA ILE A 502 -5.48 -7.00 28.61
C ILE A 502 -6.05 -5.60 28.40
N VAL A 503 -5.17 -4.61 28.39
CA VAL A 503 -5.53 -3.21 28.16
C VAL A 503 -5.69 -2.99 26.66
N TYR A 504 -6.91 -2.73 26.21
CA TYR A 504 -7.20 -2.42 24.81
C TYR A 504 -6.99 -0.93 24.55
N ILE A 505 -6.05 -0.59 23.65
CA ILE A 505 -5.72 0.77 23.25
C ILE A 505 -6.04 0.93 21.76
N LYS A 506 -6.91 1.90 21.45
CA LYS A 506 -7.31 2.23 20.09
C LYS A 506 -6.64 3.53 19.66
N ALA A 507 -5.82 3.45 18.61
CA ALA A 507 -5.21 4.60 17.96
C ALA A 507 -6.00 4.91 16.67
N ASP A 508 -6.81 5.97 16.69
CA ASP A 508 -7.65 6.35 15.55
C ASP A 508 -6.87 7.27 14.59
N TRP A 509 -6.60 6.76 13.40
CA TRP A 509 -5.92 7.44 12.28
C TRP A 509 -6.93 7.86 11.17
N THR A 510 -8.19 8.10 11.54
CA THR A 510 -9.21 8.66 10.63
C THR A 510 -8.81 10.05 10.14
N ARG A 511 -8.20 10.85 11.02
CA ARG A 511 -7.60 12.16 10.72
C ARG A 511 -6.08 12.07 10.87
N ARG A 512 -5.36 12.97 10.19
CA ARG A 512 -3.90 13.02 10.27
C ARG A 512 -3.45 13.33 11.69
N ASP A 513 -2.71 12.38 12.28
CA ASP A 513 -2.14 12.48 13.62
C ASP A 513 -0.66 12.10 13.56
N LEU A 514 0.22 13.02 13.96
CA LEU A 514 1.68 12.82 13.93
C LEU A 514 2.12 11.73 14.91
N SER A 515 1.46 11.60 16.07
CA SER A 515 1.82 10.58 17.07
C SER A 515 1.57 9.16 16.56
N VAL A 516 0.42 8.95 15.90
CA VAL A 516 0.06 7.68 15.28
C VAL A 516 0.90 7.41 14.04
N SER A 517 1.25 8.44 13.28
CA SER A 517 2.14 8.31 12.12
C SER A 517 3.54 7.83 12.53
N SER A 518 4.12 8.41 13.59
CA SER A 518 5.39 7.97 14.16
C SER A 518 5.33 6.54 14.74
N LEU A 519 4.18 6.16 15.30
CA LEU A 519 3.95 4.80 15.77
C LEU A 519 3.95 3.80 14.60
N LEU A 520 3.27 4.12 13.49
CA LEU A 520 3.25 3.30 12.28
C LEU A 520 4.65 3.13 11.67
N THR A 521 5.45 4.20 11.62
CA THR A 521 6.84 4.14 11.09
C THR A 521 7.73 3.26 11.96
N THR A 522 7.53 3.24 13.28
CA THR A 522 8.29 2.38 14.21
C THR A 522 8.10 0.90 13.89
N PHE A 523 6.91 0.51 13.39
CA PHE A 523 6.60 -0.86 12.96
C PHE A 523 6.84 -1.10 11.46
N ASN A 524 7.53 -0.19 10.78
CA ASN A 524 7.75 -0.22 9.33
C ASN A 524 6.44 -0.38 8.54
N ARG A 525 5.38 0.30 8.98
CA ARG A 525 4.06 0.32 8.33
C ARG A 525 3.75 1.71 7.79
N SER A 526 3.20 1.75 6.59
CA SER A 526 2.78 2.98 5.90
C SER A 526 1.26 3.21 5.95
N GLY A 527 0.50 2.38 6.68
CA GLY A 527 -0.95 2.53 6.78
C GLY A 527 -1.59 1.56 7.77
N VAL A 528 -2.92 1.62 7.84
CA VAL A 528 -3.79 0.81 8.71
C VAL A 528 -4.49 -0.30 7.89
N PRO A 529 -4.89 -1.45 8.50
CA PRO A 529 -4.81 -1.77 9.93
C PRO A 529 -3.40 -2.17 10.39
N LEU A 530 -3.06 -1.81 11.63
CA LEU A 530 -1.94 -2.38 12.37
C LEU A 530 -2.45 -2.85 13.74
N TYR A 531 -2.23 -4.14 14.02
CA TYR A 531 -2.57 -4.78 15.28
C TYR A 531 -1.27 -5.26 15.94
N VAL A 532 -1.03 -4.81 17.17
CA VAL A 532 0.16 -5.22 17.92
C VAL A 532 -0.26 -5.67 19.32
N PHE A 533 0.17 -6.85 19.70
CA PHE A 533 0.02 -7.35 21.06
C PHE A 533 1.34 -7.19 21.82
N PHE A 534 1.30 -6.55 22.98
CA PHE A 534 2.41 -6.36 23.90
C PHE A 534 2.15 -7.23 25.13
N PRO A 535 2.81 -8.38 25.28
CA PRO A 535 2.69 -9.17 26.51
C PRO A 535 3.45 -8.48 27.65
N SER A 536 3.15 -8.86 28.91
CA SER A 536 3.69 -8.20 30.12
C SER A 536 5.21 -8.06 30.19
N ARG A 537 5.98 -8.99 29.60
CA ARG A 537 7.46 -9.06 29.71
C ARG A 537 8.18 -9.57 28.46
N SER A 538 7.52 -9.57 27.30
CA SER A 538 8.12 -10.05 26.04
C SER A 538 8.03 -9.00 24.93
N ARG A 539 8.72 -9.28 23.81
CA ARG A 539 8.73 -8.38 22.66
C ARG A 539 7.32 -8.23 22.04
N PRO A 540 7.00 -7.08 21.42
CA PRO A 540 5.73 -6.89 20.75
C PRO A 540 5.55 -7.85 19.58
N ILE A 541 4.33 -8.37 19.44
CA ILE A 541 3.94 -9.30 18.37
C ILE A 541 3.02 -8.55 17.42
N ILE A 542 3.38 -8.50 16.14
CA ILE A 542 2.56 -7.89 15.10
C ILE A 542 1.60 -8.96 14.56
N LEU A 543 0.30 -8.69 14.61
CA LEU A 543 -0.72 -9.61 14.16
C LEU A 543 -1.06 -9.40 12.67
N PRO A 544 -1.64 -10.41 12.00
CA PRO A 544 -2.11 -10.29 10.63
C PRO A 544 -3.17 -9.19 10.44
N GLN A 545 -3.26 -8.65 9.23
CA GLN A 545 -4.23 -7.60 8.89
C GLN A 545 -5.68 -8.08 8.86
N LEU A 546 -5.90 -9.38 8.67
CA LEU A 546 -7.21 -10.02 8.73
C LEU A 546 -7.32 -10.78 10.04
N LEU A 547 -8.26 -10.38 10.89
CA LEU A 547 -8.44 -10.99 12.21
C LEU A 547 -9.69 -11.86 12.22
N THR A 548 -9.57 -13.04 12.83
CA THR A 548 -10.71 -13.84 13.26
C THR A 548 -10.63 -14.05 14.78
N PRO A 549 -11.76 -14.29 15.48
CA PRO A 549 -11.71 -14.52 16.93
C PRO A 549 -10.82 -15.69 17.32
N GLY A 550 -10.81 -16.76 16.51
CA GLY A 550 -9.96 -17.93 16.74
C GLY A 550 -8.47 -17.60 16.60
N LEU A 551 -8.09 -16.93 15.51
CA LEU A 551 -6.70 -16.55 15.26
C LEU A 551 -6.19 -15.57 16.31
N LEU A 552 -6.97 -14.54 16.63
CA LEU A 552 -6.59 -13.52 17.61
C LEU A 552 -6.37 -14.13 19.00
N LEU A 553 -7.33 -14.93 19.47
CA LEU A 553 -7.26 -15.50 20.81
C LEU A 553 -6.20 -16.61 20.89
N GLY A 554 -6.10 -17.46 19.87
CA GLY A 554 -5.08 -18.51 19.81
C GLY A 554 -3.67 -17.93 19.82
N GLU A 555 -3.43 -16.84 19.08
CA GLU A 555 -2.12 -16.19 19.07
C GLU A 555 -1.82 -15.56 20.44
N ILE A 556 -2.78 -14.90 21.08
CA ILE A 556 -2.60 -14.27 22.39
C ILE A 556 -2.42 -15.33 23.50
N ASP A 557 -3.16 -16.44 23.44
CA ASP A 557 -3.12 -17.52 24.44
C ASP A 557 -1.70 -18.10 24.59
N ASN A 558 -0.95 -18.23 23.49
CA ASN A 558 0.43 -18.71 23.50
C ASN A 558 1.36 -17.87 24.41
N TYR A 559 1.05 -16.59 24.61
CA TYR A 559 1.86 -15.66 25.39
C TYR A 559 1.26 -15.32 26.76
N VAL A 560 -0.04 -15.57 26.96
CA VAL A 560 -0.70 -15.41 28.26
C VAL A 560 -0.55 -16.68 29.11
N ALA A 561 -0.62 -17.86 28.50
CA ALA A 561 -0.58 -19.16 29.20
C ALA A 561 0.82 -19.56 29.71
N SER A 562 1.90 -19.03 29.11
CA SER A 562 3.29 -19.24 29.55
C SER A 562 3.60 -18.69 30.95
N LYS A 563 2.62 -18.02 31.58
CA LYS A 563 2.69 -17.44 32.93
C LYS A 563 2.29 -18.42 34.04
N SER A 564 1.80 -19.62 33.71
CA SER A 564 1.32 -20.62 34.69
C SER A 564 2.20 -21.86 34.86
N ARG A 565 3.40 -21.89 34.25
CA ARG A 565 4.41 -22.94 34.50
C ARG A 565 5.69 -22.37 35.07
#